data_AF-A0A699XYL9-F1
#
_entry.id   AF-A0A699XYL9-F1
#
_cell.length_a   1.000
_cell.length_b   1.000
_cell.length_c   1.000
_cell.angle_alpha   90.00
_cell.angle_beta   90.00
_cell.angle_gamma   90.00
#
_symmetry.space_group_name_H-M   'P 1'
#
loop_
_entity.id
_entity.type
_entity.pdbx_description
1 polymer ?
#
loop_
_entity_poly.entity_id
_entity_poly.type
_entity_poly.pdbx_seq_one_letter_code
_entity_poly.pdbx_strand_id
1 'polypeptide(L)' 'ARTLLSHGCEGFLATIHDTTFDVPSIREQPIVSEFPDVFPDELPGIPPVHEAEFNIELILGAEPISKAP' A
#
# COMPACT_ATOMS: atom_id res chain seq x y z
N ALA A 1 6.63 -9.61 37.43
CA ALA A 1 5.94 -8.48 36.77
C ALA A 1 4.71 -8.01 37.54
N ARG A 2 3.64 -8.81 37.67
CA ARG A 2 2.36 -8.38 38.27
C ARG A 2 2.45 -7.77 39.68
N THR A 3 3.25 -8.38 40.55
CA THR A 3 3.52 -7.85 41.90
C THR A 3 4.28 -6.52 41.88
N LEU A 4 5.22 -6.31 40.95
CA LEU A 4 5.96 -5.04 40.86
C LEU A 4 5.09 -3.91 40.30
N LEU A 5 4.28 -4.23 39.29
CA LEU A 5 3.29 -3.30 38.73
C LEU A 5 2.25 -2.90 39.77
N SER A 6 1.82 -3.82 40.65
CA SER A 6 0.87 -3.51 41.72
C SER A 6 1.46 -2.66 42.85
N HIS A 7 2.79 -2.53 42.91
CA HIS A 7 3.49 -1.64 43.85
C HIS A 7 3.89 -0.30 43.20
N GLY A 8 3.33 0.02 42.02
CA GLY A 8 3.50 1.31 41.36
C GLY A 8 4.77 1.44 40.53
N CYS A 9 5.50 0.35 40.29
CA CYS A 9 6.64 0.39 39.36
C CYS A 9 6.16 0.59 37.91
N GLU A 10 6.87 1.43 37.15
CA GLU A 10 6.66 1.57 35.71
C GLU A 10 7.07 0.31 34.96
N GLY A 11 6.25 -0.07 33.97
CA GLY A 11 6.51 -1.20 33.08
C GLY A 11 6.38 -0.76 31.63
N PHE A 12 7.25 -1.31 30.78
CA PHE A 12 7.20 -1.09 29.34
C PHE A 12 6.73 -2.37 28.65
N LEU A 13 5.85 -2.23 27.69
CA LEU A 13 5.52 -3.30 26.75
C LEU A 13 6.48 -3.17 25.57
N ALA A 14 7.26 -4.22 25.33
CA ALA A 14 8.04 -4.36 24.13
C ALA A 14 7.45 -5.51 23.30
N THR A 15 7.30 -5.28 22.00
CA THR A 15 6.92 -6.32 21.04
C THR A 15 8.14 -6.65 20.21
N ILE A 16 8.48 -7.94 20.12
CA ILE A 16 9.54 -8.43 19.26
C ILE A 16 8.87 -8.91 17.97
N HIS A 17 9.15 -8.25 16.86
CA HIS A 17 8.83 -8.77 15.54
C HIS A 17 10.08 -9.42 14.96
N ASP A 18 9.94 -10.70 14.62
CA ASP A 18 10.97 -11.43 13.91
C ASP A 18 11.05 -10.91 12.47
N THR A 19 12.18 -10.29 12.13
CA THR A 19 12.46 -9.75 10.78
C THR A 19 13.24 -10.74 9.92
N THR A 20 13.48 -11.97 10.41
CA THR A 20 14.13 -13.04 9.64
C THR A 20 13.16 -13.73 8.68
N PHE A 21 11.85 -13.54 8.89
CA PHE A 21 10.86 -13.81 7.86
C PHE A 21 11.02 -12.77 6.75
N ASP A 22 11.31 -13.25 5.54
CA ASP A 22 11.07 -12.46 4.33
C ASP A 22 9.65 -11.87 4.46
N VAL A 23 9.49 -10.60 4.09
CA VAL A 23 8.18 -9.93 4.12
C VAL A 23 7.16 -10.90 3.51
N PRO A 24 6.11 -11.33 4.26
CA PRO A 24 5.17 -12.33 3.78
C PRO A 24 4.70 -11.93 2.40
N SER A 25 4.77 -12.87 1.45
CA SER A 25 4.34 -12.57 0.09
C SER A 25 2.91 -12.06 0.17
N ILE A 26 2.59 -11.01 -0.60
CA ILE A 26 1.21 -10.54 -0.73
C ILE A 26 0.25 -11.69 -1.09
N ARG A 27 0.76 -12.73 -1.77
CA ARG A 27 0.06 -13.97 -2.12
C ARG A 27 -0.39 -14.82 -0.92
N GLU A 28 0.19 -14.61 0.26
CA GLU A 28 -0.17 -15.31 1.49
C GLU A 28 -1.30 -14.60 2.27
N GLN A 29 -1.67 -13.39 1.85
CA GLN A 29 -2.79 -12.68 2.46
C GLN A 29 -4.11 -13.29 2.01
N PRO A 30 -5.02 -13.67 2.93
CA PRO A 30 -6.30 -14.31 2.58
C PRO A 30 -7.14 -13.50 1.58
N ILE A 31 -7.09 -12.17 1.67
CA ILE A 31 -7.82 -11.29 0.74
C ILE A 31 -7.31 -11.41 -0.71
N VAL A 32 -6.03 -11.73 -0.91
CA VAL A 32 -5.43 -11.82 -2.25
C VAL A 32 -5.83 -13.12 -2.94
N SER A 33 -6.06 -14.20 -2.18
CA SER A 33 -6.57 -15.45 -2.75
C SER A 33 -8.05 -15.40 -3.13
N GLU A 34 -8.83 -14.48 -2.55
CA GLU A 34 -10.21 -14.19 -2.96
C GLU A 34 -10.29 -13.47 -4.32
N PHE A 35 -9.24 -12.73 -4.71
CA PHE A 35 -9.19 -11.93 -5.93
C PHE A 35 -7.93 -12.23 -6.78
N PRO A 36 -7.79 -13.46 -7.32
CA PRO A 36 -6.58 -13.88 -8.04
C PRO A 36 -6.36 -13.13 -9.37
N ASP A 37 -7.40 -12.51 -9.92
CA ASP A 37 -7.43 -11.73 -11.16
C ASP A 37 -7.09 -10.24 -10.97
N VAL A 38 -7.15 -9.73 -9.74
CA VAL A 38 -6.86 -8.33 -9.41
C VAL A 38 -5.36 -8.05 -9.25
N PHE A 39 -4.58 -9.10 -8.95
CA PHE A 39 -3.12 -9.01 -8.78
C PHE A 39 -2.37 -9.88 -9.81
N PRO A 40 -2.57 -9.68 -11.12
CA PRO A 40 -1.84 -10.45 -12.12
C PRO A 40 -0.36 -10.01 -12.16
N ASP A 41 0.54 -10.95 -12.47
CA ASP A 41 1.97 -10.65 -12.63
C ASP A 41 2.22 -9.71 -13.82
N GLU A 42 1.29 -9.67 -14.79
CA GLU A 42 1.28 -8.78 -15.95
C GLU A 42 -0.05 -8.01 -16.03
N LEU A 43 -0.03 -6.72 -16.38
CA LEU A 43 -1.26 -5.91 -16.47
C LEU A 43 -2.18 -6.39 -17.61
N PRO A 44 -3.52 -6.47 -17.41
CA PRO A 44 -4.48 -7.08 -18.35
C PRO A 44 -4.76 -6.24 -19.62
N GLY A 45 -3.87 -5.32 -19.98
CA GLY A 45 -4.05 -4.39 -21.09
C GLY A 45 -4.90 -3.17 -20.74
N ILE A 46 -5.26 -2.39 -21.75
CA ILE A 46 -6.06 -1.18 -21.57
C ILE A 46 -7.52 -1.61 -21.31
N PRO A 47 -8.18 -1.11 -20.25
CA PRO A 47 -9.59 -1.41 -20.02
C PRO A 47 -10.46 -0.93 -21.18
N PRO A 48 -11.67 -1.47 -21.34
CA PRO A 48 -12.65 -0.96 -22.30
C PRO A 48 -12.83 0.56 -22.15
N VAL A 49 -13.14 1.24 -23.26
CA VAL A 49 -13.42 2.67 -23.25
C VAL A 49 -14.62 2.91 -22.34
N HIS A 50 -14.38 3.51 -21.18
CA HIS A 50 -15.40 4.05 -20.30
C HIS A 50 -15.32 5.57 -20.37
N GLU A 51 -16.46 6.24 -20.41
CA GLU A 51 -16.52 7.70 -20.29
C GLU A 51 -16.20 8.08 -18.84
N ALA A 52 -14.94 8.43 -18.59
CA ALA A 52 -14.49 9.03 -17.33
C ALA A 52 -14.05 10.46 -17.61
N GLU A 53 -14.74 11.43 -17.01
CA GLU A 53 -14.39 12.84 -17.11
C GLU A 53 -13.23 13.13 -16.14
N PHE A 54 -12.02 13.21 -16.68
CA PHE A 54 -10.84 13.60 -15.91
C PHE A 54 -10.62 15.10 -16.03
N ASN A 55 -10.54 15.78 -14.88
CA ASN A 55 -10.17 17.19 -14.80
C ASN A 55 -8.65 17.30 -14.60
N ILE A 56 -7.97 18.07 -15.46
CA ILE A 56 -6.56 18.41 -15.28
C ILE A 56 -6.51 19.83 -14.73
N GLU A 57 -6.23 19.95 -13.43
CA GLU A 57 -6.03 21.24 -12.79
C GLU A 57 -4.61 21.74 -13.09
N LEU A 58 -4.53 22.90 -13.73
CA LEU A 58 -3.26 23.57 -13.99
C LEU A 58 -2.95 24.54 -12.86
N ILE A 59 -1.69 24.52 -12.41
CA ILE A 59 -1.17 25.61 -11.60
C ILE A 59 -1.14 26.90 -12.41
N LEU A 60 -1.33 28.04 -11.76
CA LEU A 60 -1.27 29.35 -12.41
C LEU A 60 0.11 29.54 -13.09
N GLY A 61 0.09 29.89 -14.38
CA GLY A 61 1.30 30.07 -15.19
C GLY A 61 1.83 28.80 -15.87
N ALA A 62 1.11 27.68 -15.79
CA ALA A 62 1.42 26.51 -16.62
C ALA A 62 1.17 26.84 -18.11
N GLU A 63 2.17 26.56 -18.95
CA GLU A 63 2.10 26.73 -20.40
C GLU A 63 2.29 25.37 -21.11
N PRO A 64 1.72 25.16 -22.30
CA PRO A 64 1.92 23.94 -23.07
C PRO A 64 3.40 23.72 -23.42
N ILE A 65 3.88 22.49 -23.26
CA ILE A 65 5.25 22.10 -23.65
C ILE A 65 5.22 21.51 -25.07
N SER A 66 6.18 21.89 -25.91
CA SER A 66 6.40 21.32 -27.24
C SER A 66 7.84 20.85 -27.40
N LYS A 67 8.03 19.66 -27.98
CA LYS A 67 9.35 19.11 -28.32
C LYS A 67 9.35 18.70 -29.79
N ALA A 68 10.37 19.15 -30.54
CA ALA A 68 10.57 18.75 -31.94
C ALA A 68 11.02 17.26 -32.02
N PRO A 69 10.77 16.57 -33.15
CA PRO A 69 11.13 15.16 -33.36
C PRO A 69 12.62 14.86 -33.16
#